data_AF-A0A9D6MDW0-F1
#
_entry.id   AF-A0A9D6MDW0-F1
#
_cell.length_a   1.000
_cell.length_b   1.000
_cell.length_c   1.000
_cell.angle_alpha   90.00
_cell.angle_beta   90.00
_cell.angle_gamma   90.00
#
_symmetry.space_group_name_H-M   'P 1'
#
loop_
_entity.id
_entity.type
_entity.pdbx_description
1 polymer ?
#
loop_
_entity_poly.entity_id
_entity_poly.type
_entity_poly.pdbx_seq_one_letter_code
_entity_poly.pdbx_strand_id
1 'polypeptide(L)'
;MAEIAEQLGCSPNKVVYWMEKHGIERRDISEAIYQWHNPDGDPFDIQTLETEEQRDLFQLAIGLYIGEGKKQSDADVSLSNTEPRVIQVFLRFIREICRVDEEKIFAWINVFDDAQLERAQSYWEEVTRLSSSQFYKAVVRPRR
;
A
#
# COMPACT_ATOMS: atom_id res chain seq x y z
N MET A 1 -18.33 12.91 10.71
CA MET A 1 -19.64 12.99 11.42
C MET A 1 -19.49 13.25 12.91
N ALA A 2 -18.54 12.60 13.59
CA ALA A 2 -18.29 12.84 15.01
C ALA A 2 -18.00 14.32 15.34
N GLU A 3 -17.15 14.99 14.55
CA GLU A 3 -16.80 16.41 14.75
C GLU A 3 -18.02 17.35 14.60
N ILE A 4 -18.85 17.13 13.58
CA ILE A 4 -20.09 17.92 13.39
C ILE A 4 -21.05 17.68 14.55
N ALA A 5 -21.17 16.43 15.00
CA ALA A 5 -21.99 16.07 16.14
C ALA A 5 -21.52 16.74 17.44
N GLU A 6 -20.22 16.77 17.68
CA GLU A 6 -19.59 17.47 18.81
C GLU A 6 -19.86 18.98 18.74
N GLN A 7 -19.63 19.63 17.59
CA GLN A 7 -19.89 21.05 17.39
C GLN A 7 -21.37 21.42 17.58
N LEU A 8 -22.28 20.55 17.15
CA LEU A 8 -23.73 20.77 17.24
C LEU A 8 -24.35 20.23 18.55
N GLY A 9 -23.53 19.67 19.45
CA GLY A 9 -24.00 19.09 20.71
C GLY A 9 -25.05 17.99 20.53
N CYS A 10 -24.91 17.15 19.50
CA CYS A 10 -25.86 16.09 19.18
C CYS A 10 -25.19 14.76 18.85
N SER A 11 -25.96 13.70 18.61
CA SER A 11 -25.39 12.40 18.24
C SER A 11 -24.97 12.36 16.76
N PRO A 12 -23.92 11.59 16.40
CA PRO A 12 -23.52 11.40 15.00
C PRO A 12 -24.67 10.90 14.12
N ASN A 13 -25.54 10.04 14.64
CA ASN A 13 -26.73 9.55 13.92
C ASN A 13 -27.73 10.67 13.61
N LYS A 14 -27.84 11.69 14.48
CA LYS A 14 -28.70 12.86 14.22
C LYS A 14 -28.15 13.69 13.06
N VAL A 15 -26.83 13.82 12.95
CA VAL A 15 -26.17 14.48 11.82
C VAL A 15 -26.45 13.71 10.53
N VAL A 16 -26.22 12.39 10.52
CA VAL A 16 -26.48 11.53 9.36
C VAL A 16 -27.93 11.64 8.90
N TYR A 17 -28.89 11.57 9.83
CA TYR A 17 -30.31 11.72 9.53
C TYR A 17 -30.63 13.06 8.84
N TRP A 18 -30.09 14.18 9.34
CA TRP A 18 -30.35 15.48 8.73
C TRP A 18 -29.69 15.63 7.36
N MET A 19 -28.49 15.08 7.17
CA MET A 19 -27.85 15.06 5.86
C MET A 19 -28.69 14.30 4.83
N GLU A 20 -29.19 13.12 5.19
CA GLU A 20 -30.06 12.33 4.31
C GLU A 20 -31.38 13.05 4.02
N LYS A 21 -32.02 13.62 5.05
CA LYS A 21 -33.26 14.38 4.92
C LYS A 21 -33.14 15.60 4.00
N HIS A 22 -31.96 16.21 3.94
CA HIS A 22 -31.69 17.38 3.09
C HIS A 22 -30.95 17.04 1.79
N GLY A 23 -30.73 15.74 1.49
CA GLY A 23 -30.03 15.32 0.27
C GLY A 23 -28.56 15.76 0.21
N ILE A 24 -27.92 15.91 1.37
CA ILE A 24 -26.49 16.25 1.46
C ILE A 24 -25.70 14.96 1.33
N GLU A 25 -24.98 14.80 0.22
CA GLU A 25 -24.10 13.65 0.00
C GLU A 25 -22.99 13.58 1.05
N ARG A 26 -22.68 12.36 1.48
CA ARG A 26 -21.63 12.06 2.45
C ARG A 26 -20.38 11.62 1.70
N ARG A 27 -19.22 12.13 2.11
CA ARG A 27 -17.93 11.56 1.72
C ARG A 27 -17.86 10.09 2.15
N ASP A 28 -17.13 9.30 1.38
CA ASP A 28 -16.80 7.95 1.81
C ASP A 28 -15.93 8.00 3.08
N ILE A 29 -16.01 6.95 3.90
CA ILE A 29 -15.21 6.88 5.13
C ILE A 29 -13.71 6.91 4.80
N SER A 30 -13.27 6.22 3.75
CA SER A 30 -11.88 6.19 3.32
C SER A 30 -11.40 7.57 2.87
N GLU A 31 -12.22 8.31 2.13
CA GLU A 31 -11.94 9.66 1.69
C GLU A 31 -11.80 10.62 2.87
N ALA A 32 -12.70 10.51 3.85
CA ALA A 32 -12.64 11.33 5.07
C ALA A 32 -11.38 11.04 5.91
N ILE A 33 -11.03 9.76 6.07
CA ILE A 33 -9.81 9.34 6.79
C ILE A 33 -8.56 9.81 6.04
N TYR A 34 -8.54 9.67 4.71
CA TYR A 34 -7.43 10.09 3.87
C TYR A 34 -7.17 11.60 4.00
N GLN A 35 -8.22 12.43 3.93
CA GLN A 35 -8.10 13.88 4.13
C GLN A 35 -7.62 14.22 5.55
N TRP A 36 -8.05 13.47 6.57
CA TRP A 36 -7.60 13.67 7.94
C TRP A 36 -6.10 13.40 8.11
N HIS A 37 -5.59 12.35 7.48
CA HIS A 37 -4.16 12.02 7.49
C HIS A 37 -3.32 12.91 6.56
N ASN A 38 -3.94 13.58 5.59
CA ASN A 38 -3.26 14.41 4.59
C ASN A 38 -3.86 15.84 4.57
N PRO A 39 -3.74 16.61 5.67
CA PRO A 39 -4.38 17.92 5.81
C PRO A 39 -3.85 18.96 4.82
N ASP A 40 -2.61 18.80 4.37
CA ASP A 40 -1.95 19.70 3.41
C ASP A 40 -2.23 19.33 1.94
N GLY A 41 -3.09 18.33 1.69
CA GLY A 41 -3.44 17.84 0.36
C GLY A 41 -2.82 16.48 0.02
N ASP A 42 -3.03 16.03 -1.21
CA ASP A 42 -2.54 14.73 -1.69
C ASP A 42 -0.99 14.72 -1.73
N PRO A 43 -0.31 13.86 -0.95
CA PRO A 43 1.14 13.78 -0.92
C PRO A 43 1.74 13.04 -2.12
N PHE A 44 0.93 12.42 -2.99
CA PHE A 44 1.44 11.65 -4.11
C PHE A 44 1.91 12.58 -5.24
N ASP A 45 3.22 12.55 -5.51
CA ASP A 45 3.85 13.22 -6.64
C ASP A 45 4.44 12.16 -7.59
N ILE A 46 3.60 11.62 -8.47
CA ILE A 46 4.02 10.60 -9.44
C ILE A 46 4.99 11.23 -10.44
N GLN A 47 6.15 10.61 -10.61
CA GLN A 47 7.18 11.05 -11.54
C GLN A 47 6.66 11.07 -12.98
N THR A 48 6.87 12.20 -13.67
CA THR A 48 6.67 12.29 -15.12
C THR A 48 7.66 11.39 -15.85
N LEU A 49 7.17 10.62 -16.84
CA LEU A 49 7.95 9.65 -17.62
C LEU A 49 8.70 10.32 -18.78
N GLU A 50 9.76 11.05 -18.47
CA GLU A 50 10.53 11.85 -19.42
C GLU A 50 11.50 10.99 -20.27
N THR A 51 12.15 9.99 -19.67
CA THR A 51 13.15 9.15 -20.33
C THR A 51 12.59 7.83 -20.88
N GLU A 52 13.30 7.21 -21.82
CA GLU A 52 12.95 5.86 -22.31
C GLU A 52 13.03 4.83 -21.20
N GLU A 53 14.08 4.88 -20.37
CA GLU A 53 14.24 3.97 -19.24
C GLU A 53 13.07 4.05 -18.25
N GLN A 54 12.57 5.24 -17.95
CA GLN A 54 11.38 5.42 -17.10
C GLN A 54 10.13 4.81 -17.73
N ARG A 55 9.96 4.97 -19.05
CA ARG A 55 8.84 4.36 -19.78
C ARG A 55 8.93 2.85 -19.81
N ASP A 56 10.12 2.30 -20.01
CA ASP A 56 10.37 0.85 -20.00
C ASP A 56 10.11 0.27 -18.61
N LEU A 57 10.62 0.92 -17.55
CA LEU A 57 10.37 0.52 -16.17
C LEU A 57 8.87 0.56 -15.85
N PHE A 58 8.18 1.63 -16.24
CA PHE A 58 6.74 1.77 -16.05
C PHE A 58 5.98 0.64 -16.75
N GLN A 59 6.24 0.41 -18.04
CA GLN A 59 5.56 -0.64 -18.81
C GLN A 59 5.81 -2.04 -18.23
N LEU A 60 7.06 -2.33 -17.87
CA LEU A 60 7.44 -3.61 -17.25
C LEU A 60 6.72 -3.79 -15.90
N ALA A 61 6.73 -2.77 -15.04
CA ALA A 61 6.09 -2.84 -13.74
C ALA A 61 4.57 -3.01 -13.81
N ILE A 62 3.90 -2.32 -14.75
CA ILE A 62 2.48 -2.53 -15.03
C ILE A 62 2.23 -3.97 -15.50
N GLY A 63 3.06 -4.50 -16.40
CA GLY A 63 2.96 -5.90 -16.84
C GLY A 63 3.12 -6.90 -15.68
N LEU A 64 4.10 -6.68 -14.80
CA LEU A 64 4.31 -7.46 -13.58
C LEU A 64 3.10 -7.37 -12.65
N TYR A 65 2.55 -6.17 -12.43
CA TYR A 65 1.38 -5.99 -11.57
C TYR A 65 0.12 -6.67 -12.13
N ILE A 66 -0.06 -6.67 -13.45
CA ILE A 66 -1.16 -7.38 -14.10
C ILE A 66 -1.04 -8.90 -13.88
N GLY A 67 0.17 -9.47 -13.92
CA GLY A 67 0.41 -10.91 -13.75
C GLY A 67 0.42 -11.37 -12.30
N GLU A 68 1.18 -10.68 -11.45
CA GLU A 68 1.59 -11.11 -10.11
C GLU A 68 1.03 -10.21 -8.98
N GLY A 69 0.38 -9.10 -9.34
CA GLY A 69 -0.18 -8.14 -8.39
C GLY A 69 -1.46 -8.62 -7.72
N LYS A 70 -1.65 -8.21 -6.46
CA LYS A 70 -2.87 -8.46 -5.69
C LYS A 70 -3.97 -7.50 -6.14
N LYS A 71 -5.11 -8.03 -6.58
CA LYS A 71 -6.24 -7.24 -7.14
C LYS A 71 -7.48 -7.19 -6.23
N GLN A 72 -7.39 -7.78 -5.04
CA GLN A 72 -8.54 -7.98 -4.14
C GLN A 72 -8.61 -6.96 -2.99
N SER A 73 -7.69 -5.99 -2.94
CA SER A 73 -7.61 -5.00 -1.88
C SER A 73 -7.54 -3.61 -2.50
N ASP A 74 -8.40 -2.72 -2.02
CA ASP A 74 -8.36 -1.29 -2.36
C ASP A 74 -7.46 -0.50 -1.39
N ALA A 75 -6.92 -1.16 -0.37
CA ALA A 75 -6.13 -0.54 0.70
C ALA A 75 -4.61 -0.68 0.52
N ASP A 76 -4.15 -1.64 -0.29
CA ASP A 76 -2.73 -1.89 -0.51
C ASP A 76 -2.44 -2.25 -1.97
N VAL A 77 -1.31 -1.75 -2.47
CA VAL A 77 -0.71 -2.19 -3.73
C VAL A 77 0.40 -3.17 -3.39
N SER A 78 0.26 -4.42 -3.83
CA SER A 78 1.23 -5.45 -3.49
C SER A 78 1.46 -6.46 -4.61
N LEU A 79 2.67 -7.01 -4.64
CA LEU A 79 3.12 -8.04 -5.57
C LEU A 79 3.90 -9.08 -4.76
N SER A 80 3.70 -10.36 -5.08
CA SER A 80 4.37 -11.47 -4.39
C SER A 80 5.00 -12.40 -5.41
N ASN A 81 6.30 -12.68 -5.27
CA ASN A 81 7.02 -13.58 -6.15
C ASN A 81 8.27 -14.14 -5.45
N THR A 82 8.76 -15.31 -5.89
CA THR A 82 9.98 -15.92 -5.37
C THR A 82 11.24 -15.50 -6.12
N GLU A 83 11.11 -14.98 -7.35
CA GLU A 83 12.25 -14.50 -8.15
C GLU A 83 12.67 -13.08 -7.66
N PRO A 84 13.89 -12.92 -7.13
CA PRO A 84 14.34 -11.64 -6.56
C PRO A 84 14.33 -10.49 -7.58
N ARG A 85 14.63 -10.76 -8.86
CA ARG A 85 14.64 -9.72 -9.89
C ARG A 85 13.26 -9.11 -10.13
N VAL A 86 12.20 -9.91 -10.01
CA VAL A 86 10.81 -9.42 -10.14
C VAL A 86 10.51 -8.45 -9.00
N ILE A 87 10.85 -8.83 -7.77
CA ILE A 87 10.65 -7.98 -6.59
C ILE A 87 11.47 -6.69 -6.69
N GLN A 88 12.73 -6.79 -7.12
CA GLN A 88 13.60 -5.61 -7.28
C GLN A 88 13.09 -4.63 -8.32
N VAL A 89 12.62 -5.11 -9.48
CA VAL A 89 12.02 -4.25 -10.52
C VAL A 89 10.77 -3.57 -9.99
N PHE A 90 9.91 -4.31 -9.27
CA PHE A 90 8.69 -3.74 -8.70
C PHE A 90 9.01 -2.68 -7.64
N LEU A 91 9.94 -2.95 -6.72
CA LEU A 91 10.39 -1.98 -5.72
C LEU A 91 11.03 -0.75 -6.37
N ARG A 92 11.80 -0.94 -7.43
CA ARG A 92 12.38 0.15 -8.22
C ARG A 92 11.28 1.05 -8.80
N PHE A 93 10.23 0.47 -9.37
CA PHE A 93 9.07 1.21 -9.85
C PHE A 93 8.37 2.00 -8.73
N ILE A 94 8.13 1.36 -7.57
CA ILE A 94 7.50 2.01 -6.40
C ILE A 94 8.33 3.21 -5.91
N ARG A 95 9.65 3.09 -5.88
CA ARG A 95 10.57 4.14 -5.42
C ARG A 95 10.80 5.24 -6.45
N GLU A 96 11.06 4.88 -7.70
CA GLU A 96 11.47 5.85 -8.74
C GLU A 96 10.29 6.52 -9.43
N ILE A 97 9.25 5.74 -9.76
CA ILE A 97 8.12 6.24 -10.55
C ILE A 97 6.98 6.69 -9.66
N CYS A 98 6.56 5.86 -8.71
CA CYS A 98 5.49 6.21 -7.77
C CYS A 98 5.95 7.10 -6.62
N ARG A 99 7.27 7.24 -6.41
CA ARG A 99 7.89 8.05 -5.36
C ARG A 99 7.29 7.80 -3.97
N VAL A 100 7.02 6.55 -3.64
CA VAL A 100 6.51 6.17 -2.32
C VAL A 100 7.64 6.31 -1.29
N ASP A 101 7.34 6.97 -0.16
CA ASP A 101 8.26 7.07 0.97
C ASP A 101 8.72 5.68 1.42
N GLU A 102 10.03 5.50 1.64
CA GLU A 102 10.61 4.20 1.99
C GLU A 102 9.93 3.60 3.25
N GLU A 103 9.59 4.42 4.23
CA GLU A 103 8.93 4.02 5.48
C GLU A 103 7.52 3.43 5.28
N LYS A 104 6.90 3.68 4.11
CA LYS A 104 5.59 3.13 3.74
C LYS A 104 5.70 1.81 2.98
N ILE A 105 6.92 1.36 2.65
CA ILE A 105 7.16 0.11 1.95
C ILE A 105 7.41 -0.99 2.99
N PHE A 106 6.56 -2.02 2.94
CA PHE A 106 6.64 -3.18 3.82
C PHE A 106 6.65 -4.48 3.02
N ALA A 107 7.21 -5.53 3.62
CA ALA A 107 7.26 -6.86 3.04
C ALA A 107 6.75 -7.91 4.04
N TRP A 108 6.28 -9.04 3.53
CA TRP A 108 6.01 -10.22 4.34
C TRP A 108 6.65 -11.44 3.66
N ILE A 109 7.12 -12.38 4.47
CA ILE A 109 7.74 -13.60 3.98
C ILE A 109 6.75 -14.75 4.19
N ASN A 110 6.46 -15.47 3.10
CA ASN A 110 5.72 -16.73 3.15
C ASN A 110 6.73 -17.88 2.98
N VAL A 111 6.84 -18.74 3.99
CA VAL A 111 7.76 -19.89 3.98
C VAL A 111 7.07 -21.15 4.47
N PHE A 112 7.61 -22.31 4.09
CA PHE A 112 7.22 -23.59 4.67
C PHE A 112 7.96 -23.84 5.98
N ASP A 113 7.44 -24.76 6.79
CA ASP A 113 7.96 -25.12 8.11
C ASP A 113 9.33 -25.80 8.10
N ASP A 114 9.79 -26.27 6.94
CA ASP A 114 11.14 -26.81 6.72
C ASP A 114 12.17 -25.75 6.29
N ALA A 115 11.73 -24.52 6.02
CA ALA A 115 12.61 -23.42 5.66
C ALA A 115 13.18 -22.74 6.91
N GLN A 116 14.44 -22.28 6.81
CA GLN A 116 15.08 -21.49 7.86
C GLN A 116 14.65 -20.03 7.73
N LEU A 117 13.69 -19.63 8.57
CA LEU A 117 13.07 -18.31 8.52
C LEU A 117 14.10 -17.18 8.63
N GLU A 118 15.06 -17.30 9.54
CA GLU A 118 16.08 -16.28 9.77
C GLU A 118 16.94 -16.09 8.52
N ARG A 119 17.29 -17.18 7.84
CA ARG A 119 18.05 -17.10 6.57
C ARG A 119 17.22 -16.49 5.46
N ALA A 120 15.94 -16.85 5.35
CA ALA A 120 15.04 -16.26 4.37
C ALA A 120 14.89 -14.75 4.60
N GLN A 121 14.74 -14.34 5.87
CA GLN A 121 14.63 -12.93 6.23
C GLN A 121 15.90 -12.15 5.90
N SER A 122 17.07 -12.61 6.33
CA SER A 122 18.34 -11.93 6.00
C SER A 122 18.58 -11.83 4.49
N TYR A 123 18.22 -12.87 3.73
CA TYR A 123 18.29 -12.84 2.27
C TYR A 123 17.37 -11.75 1.68
N TRP A 124 16.11 -11.68 2.12
CA TRP A 124 15.17 -10.70 1.59
C TRP A 124 15.47 -9.27 2.05
N GLU A 125 16.02 -9.08 3.25
CA GLU A 125 16.55 -7.78 3.70
C GLU A 125 17.65 -7.29 2.74
N GLU A 126 18.58 -8.17 2.34
CA GLU A 126 19.63 -7.84 1.37
C GLU A 126 19.05 -7.52 -0.03
N VAL A 127 18.15 -8.37 -0.54
CA VAL A 127 17.57 -8.23 -1.89
C VAL A 127 16.73 -6.97 -2.02
N THR A 128 15.90 -6.67 -1.02
CA THR A 128 14.93 -5.56 -1.03
C THR A 128 15.51 -4.26 -0.51
N ARG A 129 16.59 -4.33 0.28
CA ARG A 129 17.19 -3.24 1.07
C ARG A 129 16.26 -2.66 2.13
N LEU A 130 15.21 -3.39 2.51
CA LEU A 130 14.31 -3.01 3.58
C LEU A 130 14.92 -3.37 4.95
N SER A 131 14.64 -2.54 5.95
CA SER A 131 15.04 -2.83 7.34
C SER A 131 14.18 -3.96 7.94
N SER A 132 14.69 -4.66 8.95
CA SER A 132 13.93 -5.71 9.66
C SER A 132 12.59 -5.22 10.23
N SER A 133 12.48 -3.94 10.59
CA SER A 133 11.22 -3.32 11.06
C SER A 133 10.15 -3.16 9.97
N GLN A 134 10.55 -3.21 8.70
CA GLN A 134 9.63 -3.17 7.55
C GLN A 134 9.15 -4.56 7.11
N PHE A 135 9.62 -5.62 7.78
CA PHE A 135 9.10 -6.97 7.58
C PHE A 135 7.99 -7.27 8.60
N TYR A 136 6.80 -7.54 8.09
CA TYR A 136 5.73 -8.10 8.91
C TYR A 136 6.08 -9.51 9.40
N LYS A 137 5.36 -9.96 10.43
CA LYS A 137 5.48 -11.34 10.93
C LYS A 137 5.32 -12.34 9.78
N ALA A 138 6.34 -13.16 9.58
CA ALA A 138 6.34 -14.17 8.54
C ALA A 138 5.20 -15.18 8.71
N VAL A 139 4.67 -15.63 7.59
CA VAL A 139 3.62 -16.64 7.54
C VAL A 139 4.28 -17.99 7.25
N VAL A 140 4.34 -18.83 8.29
CA VAL A 140 4.84 -20.22 8.18
C VAL A 140 3.67 -21.13 7.85
N ARG A 141 3.79 -21.89 6.75
CA ARG A 141 2.78 -22.85 6.30
C ARG A 141 3.29 -24.28 6.53
N PRO A 142 2.42 -25.21 6.97
CA PRO A 142 2.79 -26.61 7.02
C PRO A 142 3.05 -27.12 5.60
N ARG A 143 4.06 -27.97 5.43
CA ARG A 143 4.31 -28.65 4.17
C ARG A 143 3.11 -29.51 3.76
N ARG A 144 2.74 -29.47 2.48
CA ARG A 144 1.73 -30.37 1.87
C ARG A 144 2.39 -31.63 1.34
#